data_AF-A0A1V6FJD8-F1
#
_entry.id   AF-A0A1V6FJD8-F1
#
_cell.length_a   1.000
_cell.length_b   1.000
_cell.length_c   1.000
_cell.angle_alpha   90.00
_cell.angle_beta   90.00
_cell.angle_gamma   90.00
#
_symmetry.space_group_name_H-M   'P 1'
#
loop_
_entity.id
_entity.type
_entity.pdbx_description
1 polymer ?
#
loop_
_entity_poly.entity_id
_entity_poly.type
_entity_poly.pdbx_seq_one_letter_code
_entity_poly.pdbx_strand_id
1 'polypeptide(L)' 'MVESITAALIAAAVLGMWFSATRWISISAMALLCFLYPWLGVLVLIGSAAAFYQFKVRKP' A
#
# COMPACT_ATOMS: atom_id res chain seq x y z
N MET A 1 11.29 -7.50 15.21
CA MET A 1 11.84 -7.79 13.87
C MET A 1 10.75 -7.97 12.83
N VAL A 2 9.74 -8.82 13.07
CA VAL A 2 8.59 -8.97 12.15
C VAL A 2 7.79 -7.67 11.98
N GLU A 3 7.49 -6.97 13.08
CA GLU A 3 6.77 -5.68 13.08
C GLU A 3 7.43 -4.58 12.24
N SER A 4 8.76 -4.52 12.25
CA SER A 4 9.52 -3.54 11.46
C SER A 4 9.48 -3.85 9.96
N ILE A 5 9.40 -5.13 9.59
CA ILE A 5 9.33 -5.56 8.19
C ILE A 5 7.92 -5.29 7.63
N THR A 6 6.88 -5.57 8.41
CA THR A 6 5.50 -5.25 8.01
C THR A 6 5.31 -3.75 7.83
N ALA A 7 5.79 -2.92 8.77
CA ALA A 7 5.75 -1.46 8.63
C ALA A 7 6.47 -0.96 7.36
N ALA A 8 7.64 -1.51 7.06
CA ALA A 8 8.39 -1.16 5.85
C ALA A 8 7.65 -1.55 4.56
N LEU A 9 7.00 -2.72 4.53
CA LEU A 9 6.18 -3.17 3.39
C LEU A 9 4.96 -2.28 3.18
N ILE A 10 4.28 -1.86 4.26
CA ILE A 10 3.14 -0.92 4.18
C ILE A 10 3.61 0.41 3.59
N ALA A 11 4.70 0.98 4.12
CA ALA A 11 5.24 2.25 3.65
C ALA A 11 5.66 2.19 2.18
N ALA A 12 6.38 1.13 1.77
CA ALA A 12 6.81 0.92 0.39
C ALA A 12 5.61 0.75 -0.56
N ALA A 13 4.57 0.03 -0.14
CA ALA A 13 3.38 -0.16 -0.95
C ALA A 13 2.58 1.15 -1.14
N VAL A 14 2.37 1.92 -0.07
CA VAL A 14 1.65 3.20 -0.13
C VAL A 14 2.42 4.24 -0.95
N LEU A 15 3.73 4.40 -0.70
CA LEU A 15 4.56 5.32 -1.48
C LEU A 15 4.63 4.90 -2.95
N GLY A 16 4.76 3.60 -3.23
CA GLY A 16 4.81 3.09 -4.60
C GLY A 16 3.47 3.16 -5.34
N MET A 17 2.35 3.29 -4.64
CA MET A 17 1.06 3.62 -5.27
C MET A 17 0.99 5.09 -5.71
N TRP A 18 1.70 5.98 -5.02
CA TRP A 18 1.71 7.42 -5.31
C TRP A 18 2.66 7.81 -6.44
N PHE A 19 3.80 7.10 -6.58
CA PHE A 19 4.79 7.37 -7.62
C PHE A 19 4.70 6.33 -8.75
N SER A 20 4.42 6.79 -9.97
CA SER A 20 4.25 5.88 -11.13
C SER A 20 5.52 5.09 -11.48
N ALA A 21 6.71 5.61 -11.16
CA ALA A 21 7.99 4.95 -11.44
C ALA A 21 8.26 3.75 -10.51
N THR A 22 7.67 3.71 -9.31
CA THR A 22 7.88 2.65 -8.31
C THR A 22 6.71 1.68 -8.21
N ARG A 23 5.82 1.67 -9.22
CA ARG A 23 4.64 0.79 -9.27
C ARG A 23 4.97 -0.69 -9.12
N TRP A 24 6.03 -1.15 -9.76
CA TRP A 24 6.48 -2.55 -9.68
C TRP A 24 6.88 -2.95 -8.26
N ILE A 25 7.52 -2.04 -7.54
CA ILE A 25 7.94 -2.24 -6.13
C ILE A 25 6.72 -2.24 -5.20
N SER A 26 5.71 -1.41 -5.50
CA SER A 26 4.44 -1.45 -4.77
C SER A 26 3.73 -2.80 -4.92
N ILE A 27 3.64 -3.33 -6.14
CA ILE A 27 2.98 -4.60 -6.42
C ILE A 27 3.69 -5.75 -5.71
N SER A 28 5.03 -5.79 -5.75
CA SER A 28 5.79 -6.84 -5.06
C SER A 28 5.68 -6.72 -3.54
N ALA A 29 5.76 -5.50 -2.98
CA ALA A 29 5.56 -5.27 -1.54
C ALA A 29 4.15 -5.70 -1.09
N MET A 30 3.13 -5.40 -1.89
CA MET A 30 1.75 -5.75 -1.55
C MET A 30 1.45 -7.24 -1.71
N ALA A 31 2.05 -7.91 -2.69
CA ALA A 31 1.99 -9.36 -2.83
C ALA A 31 2.62 -10.06 -1.62
N LEU A 32 3.78 -9.58 -1.16
CA LEU A 32 4.50 -10.13 -0.01
C LEU A 32 3.72 -9.90 1.29
N LEU A 33 3.09 -8.72 1.44
CA LEU A 33 2.23 -8.40 2.57
C LEU A 33 0.96 -9.27 2.59
N CYS A 34 0.35 -9.52 1.43
CA CYS A 34 -0.83 -10.39 1.33
C CYS A 34 -0.49 -11.86 1.61
N PHE A 35 0.72 -12.31 1.25
CA PHE A 35 1.20 -13.65 1.54
C PHE A 35 1.43 -13.88 3.04
N LEU A 36 1.99 -12.91 3.75
CA LEU A 36 2.20 -13.01 5.20
C LEU A 36 0.93 -12.73 6.02
N TYR A 37 0.22 -11.65 5.69
CA TYR A 37 -0.91 -11.12 6.47
C TYR A 37 -2.03 -10.66 5.52
N PRO A 38 -2.87 -11.59 5.03
CA PRO A 38 -3.89 -11.28 4.02
C PRO A 38 -4.86 -10.18 4.47
N TRP A 39 -5.24 -10.19 5.75
CA TRP A 39 -6.12 -9.16 6.33
C TRP A 39 -5.50 -7.76 6.33
N LEU A 40 -4.20 -7.63 6.60
CA LEU A 40 -3.51 -6.35 6.57
C LEU A 40 -3.37 -5.82 5.13
N GLY A 41 -3.09 -6.71 4.17
CA GLY A 41 -3.03 -6.32 2.75
C GLY A 41 -4.33 -5.69 2.26
N VAL A 42 -5.47 -6.27 2.63
CA VAL A 42 -6.80 -5.74 2.28
C VAL A 42 -7.04 -4.36 2.90
N LEU A 43 -6.73 -4.17 4.19
CA LEU A 43 -6.90 -2.89 4.87
C LEU A 43 -6.05 -1.78 4.25
N VAL A 44 -4.78 -2.06 3.92
CA VAL A 44 -3.89 -1.07 3.32
C VAL A 44 -4.38 -0.68 1.91
N LEU A 45 -4.89 -1.64 1.15
CA LEU A 45 -5.39 -1.41 -0.21
C LEU A 45 -6.70 -0.60 -0.22
N ILE A 46 -7.62 -0.88 0.71
CA ILE A 46 -8.85 -0.09 0.90
C ILE A 46 -8.50 1.31 1.39
N GLY A 47 -7.60 1.43 2.37
CA GLY A 47 -7.14 2.71 2.92
C GLY A 47 -6.47 3.60 1.87
N SER A 48 -5.58 3.03 1.06
CA SER A 48 -4.92 3.77 -0.02
C SER A 48 -5.90 4.18 -1.13
N ALA A 49 -6.86 3.32 -1.49
CA ALA A 49 -7.91 3.64 -2.46
C ALA A 49 -8.83 4.77 -1.94
N ALA A 50 -9.24 4.71 -0.67
CA ALA A 50 -10.04 5.75 -0.04
C ALA A 50 -9.29 7.08 0.05
N ALA A 51 -8.01 7.05 0.43
CA ALA A 51 -7.16 8.24 0.44
C ALA A 51 -7.02 8.83 -0.97
N PHE A 52 -6.77 7.99 -1.99
CA PHE A 52 -6.68 8.44 -3.38
C PHE A 52 -7.99 9.05 -3.88
N TYR A 53 -9.13 8.47 -3.49
CA TYR A 53 -10.44 9.02 -3.78
C TYR A 53 -10.64 10.39 -3.13
N GLN A 54 -10.31 10.56 -1.85
CA GLN A 54 -10.40 11.84 -1.15
C GLN A 54 -9.47 12.91 -1.74
N PHE A 55 -8.20 12.58 -2.02
CA PHE A 55 -7.22 13.56 -2.49
C PHE A 55 -7.33 13.90 -3.97
N LYS A 56 -7.75 12.95 -4.81
CA LYS A 56 -7.72 13.11 -6.27
C LYS A 56 -9.10 13.24 -6.91
N VAL A 57 -10.10 12.51 -6.41
CA VAL A 57 -11.46 12.47 -7.00
C VAL A 57 -12.38 13.47 -6.31
N ARG A 58 -12.32 13.53 -4.97
CA ARG A 58 -13.09 14.46 -4.15
C ARG A 58 -12.39 15.82 -4.04
N LYS A 59 -12.01 16.40 -5.18
CA LYS A 59 -11.86 17.86 -5.23
C LYS A 59 -13.26 18.46 -5.18
N PRO A 60 -13.52 19.55 -4.41
CA PRO A 60 -14.67 20.40 -4.67
C PRO A 60 -14.58 21.00 -6.08
#